data_AF-A0A7K3IWS9-F1
#
_entry.id   AF-A0A7K3IWS9-F1
#
_cell.length_a   1.000
_cell.length_b   1.000
_cell.length_c   1.000
_cell.angle_alpha   90.00
_cell.angle_beta   90.00
_cell.angle_gamma   90.00
#
_symmetry.space_group_name_H-M   'P 1'
#
loop_
_entity.id
_entity.type
_entity.pdbx_description
1 polymer ?
#
loop_
_entity_poly.entity_id
_entity_poly.type
_entity_poly.pdbx_seq_one_letter_code
_entity_poly.pdbx_strand_id
1 'polypeptide(L)' 'MKYPKLRELKEAIISLVTPAYTSGFPKEPHVPFEKFRGKPVVDNDNCVGCETCANVCPPYAITFTDDRE' A
#
# COMPACT_ATOMS: atom_id res chain seq x y z
N MET A 1 -5.15 12.32 43.71
CA MET A 1 -5.66 12.04 42.36
C MET A 1 -6.73 13.07 42.03
N LYS A 2 -6.51 13.98 41.07
CA LYS A 2 -7.60 14.82 40.56
C LYS A 2 -8.51 13.92 39.73
N TYR A 3 -9.76 13.75 40.14
CA TYR A 3 -10.74 13.00 39.38
C TYR A 3 -10.80 13.52 37.93
N PRO A 4 -10.96 12.62 36.94
CA PRO A 4 -11.20 13.06 35.56
C PRO A 4 -12.40 14.01 35.55
N LYS A 5 -12.26 15.16 34.88
CA LYS A 5 -13.37 16.11 34.71
C LYS A 5 -14.49 15.40 33.95
N LEU A 6 -15.75 15.82 34.15
CA LEU A 6 -16.93 15.30 33.44
C LEU A 6 -16.72 15.15 31.91
N ARG A 7 -15.95 16.06 31.31
CA ARG A 7 -15.54 16.00 29.90
C ARG A 7 -14.75 14.73 29.55
N GLU A 8 -13.76 14.37 30.35
CA GLU A 8 -12.89 13.22 30.08
C GLU A 8 -13.68 11.89 30.20
N LEU A 9 -14.59 11.81 31.17
CA LEU A 9 -15.52 10.69 31.30
C LEU A 9 -16.44 10.56 30.08
N LYS A 10 -16.97 11.69 29.59
CA LYS A 10 -17.82 11.71 28.40
C LYS A 10 -17.05 11.21 27.16
N GLU A 11 -15.84 11.70 26.92
CA GLU A 11 -15.02 11.26 25.79
C GLU A 11 -14.63 9.79 25.89
N ALA A 12 -14.30 9.31 27.10
CA ALA A 12 -13.99 7.91 27.33
C ALA A 12 -15.19 6.99 27.01
N ILE A 13 -16.39 7.40 27.43
CA ILE A 13 -17.62 6.68 27.10
C ILE A 13 -17.83 6.67 25.59
N ILE A 14 -17.74 7.82 24.92
CA ILE A 14 -17.91 7.93 23.45
C ILE A 14 -16.94 6.99 22.74
N SER A 15 -15.65 7.06 23.09
CA SER A 15 -14.60 6.23 22.49
C SER A 15 -14.83 4.73 22.66
N LEU A 16 -15.47 4.30 23.75
CA LEU A 16 -15.73 2.88 24.03
C LEU A 16 -16.87 2.32 23.16
N VAL A 17 -17.87 3.15 22.82
CA VAL A 17 -19.00 2.73 21.98
C VAL A 17 -18.78 2.99 20.49
N THR A 18 -17.89 3.91 20.12
CA THR A 18 -17.55 4.11 18.71
C THR A 18 -16.74 2.93 18.16
N PRO A 19 -16.94 2.55 16.88
CA PRO A 19 -16.16 1.51 16.25
C PRO A 19 -14.67 1.84 16.28
N ALA A 20 -13.84 0.81 16.36
CA ALA A 20 -12.40 0.96 16.30
C ALA A 20 -11.99 1.63 14.98
N TYR A 21 -11.09 2.62 15.07
CA TYR A 21 -10.57 3.32 13.89
C TYR A 21 -9.62 2.45 13.06
N THR A 22 -9.01 1.44 13.69
CA THR A 22 -8.05 0.54 13.05
C THR A 22 -8.73 -0.35 12.00
N SER A 23 -8.04 -0.59 10.89
CA SER A 23 -8.44 -1.63 9.93
C SER A 23 -8.26 -3.03 10.51
N GLY A 24 -9.00 -4.00 9.99
CA GLY A 24 -8.96 -5.40 10.43
C GLY A 24 -7.70 -6.20 10.05
N PHE A 25 -6.56 -5.55 9.76
CA PHE A 25 -5.34 -6.25 9.37
C PHE A 25 -4.76 -7.05 10.56
N PRO A 26 -4.32 -8.31 10.38
CA PRO A 26 -4.18 -9.06 9.12
C PRO A 26 -5.38 -9.94 8.75
N LYS A 27 -6.46 -9.95 9.55
CA LYS A 27 -7.65 -10.77 9.30
C LYS A 27 -8.30 -10.43 7.96
N GLU A 28 -8.37 -9.15 7.63
CA GLU A 28 -8.87 -8.65 6.36
C GLU A 28 -7.79 -7.78 5.68
N PRO A 29 -7.39 -8.09 4.44
CA PRO A 29 -6.42 -7.28 3.72
C PRO A 29 -7.03 -5.92 3.34
N HIS A 30 -6.20 -4.90 3.25
CA HIS A 30 -6.61 -3.61 2.71
C HIS A 30 -6.92 -3.75 1.21
N VAL A 31 -7.97 -3.09 0.74
CA VAL A 31 -8.28 -2.96 -0.69
C VAL A 31 -7.66 -1.65 -1.18
N PRO A 32 -6.64 -1.68 -2.05
CA PRO A 32 -6.06 -0.46 -2.59
C PRO A 32 -7.05 0.27 -3.51
N PHE A 33 -6.82 1.57 -3.71
CA PHE A 33 -7.55 2.33 -4.73
C PHE A 33 -7.17 1.87 -6.15
N GLU A 34 -8.02 2.16 -7.13
CA GLU A 34 -7.92 1.64 -8.51
C GLU A 34 -6.55 1.85 -9.19
N LYS A 35 -5.88 2.98 -8.93
CA LYS A 35 -4.59 3.35 -9.55
C LYS A 35 -3.39 3.14 -8.62
N PHE A 36 -3.53 2.29 -7.60
CA PHE A 36 -2.43 1.97 -6.69
C PHE A 36 -1.31 1.25 -7.45
N ARG A 37 -0.08 1.78 -7.35
CA ARG A 37 1.09 1.16 -7.97
C ARG A 37 1.59 0.00 -7.11
N GLY A 38 1.13 -1.22 -7.45
CA GLY A 38 1.54 -2.47 -6.82
C GLY A 38 2.85 -3.03 -7.40
N LYS A 39 2.96 -4.36 -7.40
CA LYS A 39 4.10 -5.07 -7.99
C LYS A 39 4.09 -4.92 -9.53
N PRO A 40 5.13 -4.37 -10.16
CA PRO A 40 5.24 -4.34 -11.61
C PRO A 40 5.34 -5.76 -12.18
N VAL A 41 4.66 -6.01 -13.30
CA VAL A 41 4.73 -7.26 -14.06
C VAL A 41 4.96 -6.90 -15.52
N VAL A 42 5.93 -7.57 -16.16
CA VAL A 42 6.23 -7.38 -17.58
C VAL A 42 5.20 -8.15 -18.40
N ASP A 43 4.61 -7.48 -19.38
CA ASP A 43 3.80 -8.11 -20.42
C ASP A 43 4.70 -8.50 -21.58
N ASN A 44 4.98 -9.81 -21.70
CA ASN A 44 5.90 -10.32 -22.71
C ASN A 44 5.30 -10.30 -24.13
N ASP A 45 3.98 -10.34 -24.28
CA ASP A 45 3.32 -10.36 -25.59
C ASP A 45 3.44 -8.99 -26.28
N ASN A 46 3.45 -7.91 -25.48
CA ASN A 46 3.60 -6.54 -25.95
C ASN A 46 5.03 -5.98 -25.84
N CYS A 47 5.97 -6.74 -25.26
CA CYS A 47 7.35 -6.31 -25.12
C CYS A 47 8.07 -6.39 -26.47
N VAL A 48 8.66 -5.28 -26.92
CA VAL A 48 9.42 -5.20 -28.17
C VAL A 48 10.94 -5.23 -27.97
N GLY A 49 11.42 -5.41 -26.74
CA GLY A 49 12.85 -5.47 -26.44
C GLY A 49 13.61 -4.16 -26.66
N CYS A 50 12.96 -3.00 -26.49
CA CYS A 50 13.58 -1.68 -26.73
C CYS A 50 14.45 -1.16 -25.58
N GLU A 51 14.55 -1.90 -24.47
CA GLU A 51 15.35 -1.55 -23.27
C GLU A 51 14.97 -0.22 -22.56
N THR A 52 14.00 0.54 -23.06
CA THR A 52 13.58 1.82 -22.46
C THR A 52 13.22 1.70 -20.98
N CYS A 53 12.56 0.60 -20.59
CA CYS A 53 12.18 0.35 -19.19
C CYS A 53 13.41 0.25 -18.28
N ALA A 54 14.51 -0.35 -18.74
CA ALA A 54 15.76 -0.43 -17.99
C ALA A 54 16.44 0.94 -17.90
N ASN A 55 16.50 1.68 -19.01
CA ASN A 55 17.13 2.99 -19.10
C ASN A 55 16.42 4.07 -18.26
N VAL A 56 15.09 4.05 -18.17
CA VAL A 56 14.31 5.08 -17.46
C VAL A 56 14.18 4.80 -15.96
N CYS A 57 14.52 3.58 -15.51
CA CYS A 57 14.35 3.17 -14.12
C CYS A 57 15.28 3.98 -13.21
N PRO A 58 14.77 4.87 -12.33
CA PRO A 58 15.64 5.70 -11.49
C PRO A 58 16.60 4.91 -10.57
N PRO A 59 16.19 3.77 -9.97
CA PRO A 59 17.10 2.96 -9.17
C PRO A 59 17.88 1.91 -9.99
N TYR A 60 17.75 1.89 -11.33
CA TYR A 60 18.34 0.85 -12.20
C TYR A 60 18.00 -0.59 -11.76
N ALA A 61 16.76 -0.80 -11.29
CA ALA A 61 16.31 -2.10 -10.78
C ALA A 61 15.87 -3.10 -11.86
N ILE A 62 15.75 -2.66 -13.12
CA ILE A 62 15.32 -3.48 -14.25
C ILE A 62 16.57 -3.90 -15.03
N THR A 63 16.73 -5.19 -15.24
CA THR A 63 17.78 -5.78 -16.10
C THR A 63 17.12 -6.36 -17.35
N PHE A 64 17.83 -6.31 -18.47
CA PHE A 64 17.41 -6.89 -19.74
C PHE A 64 18.47 -7.90 -20.21
N THR A 65 18.03 -9.08 -20.65
CA THR A 65 18.87 -10.10 -21.27
C THR A 65 18.24 -10.48 -22.61
N ASP A 66 19.02 -10.43 -23.69
CA ASP A 66 18.60 -10.88 -25.02
C ASP A 66 19.09 -12.31 -25.22
N ASP A 67 18.24 -13.30 -24.91
CA ASP A 67 18.58 -14.73 -25.02
C ASP A 67 18.49 -15.23 -26.48
N ARG A 68 18.90 -14.41 -27.46
CA ARG A 68 18.96 -14.80 -28.88
C ARG A 68 20.19 -15.67 -29.16
N GLU A 69 20.07 -16.96 -28.87
CA GLU A 69 20.84 -18.03 -29.53
C GLU A 69 19.97 -18.79 -30.55
#